data_AF-A0A3A0ARH3-F1
#
_entry.id   AF-A0A3A0ARH3-F1
#
_cell.length_a   1.000
_cell.length_b   1.000
_cell.length_c   1.000
_cell.angle_alpha   90.00
_cell.angle_beta   90.00
_cell.angle_gamma   90.00
#
_symmetry.space_group_name_H-M   'P 1'
#
loop_
_entity.id
_entity.type
_entity.pdbx_description
1 polymer ?
#
loop_
_entity_poly.entity_id
_entity_poly.type
_entity_poly.pdbx_seq_one_letter_code
_entity_poly.pdbx_strand_id
1 'polypeptide(L)'
;MEVEHTDYQETIDDALRIVYSHHHRLVTRLFPEAERPLDIQQLRAGPLGRDLAILAALARGELREPKEHVIERTETVLQLLFWPPMAEDYTVPRSFWETPLGRMLSMAKYRAHQPSELVSIGHAAQRLGVTRPTVYRWMDERRLGYVRDEMSGRTFVVQRDVESMLQDQNAFSD
;
A
#
# COMPACT_ATOMS: atom_id res chain seq x y z
N MET A 1 15.18 -22.14 10.09
CA MET A 1 14.36 -21.77 8.91
C MET A 1 15.08 -20.64 8.23
N GLU A 2 15.73 -20.91 7.10
CA GLU A 2 16.27 -19.86 6.24
C GLU A 2 15.11 -18.98 5.79
N VAL A 3 15.21 -17.68 6.08
CA VAL A 3 14.29 -16.70 5.51
C VAL A 3 14.72 -16.59 4.04
N GLU A 4 13.93 -17.15 3.15
CA GLU A 4 14.05 -16.90 1.71
C GLU A 4 14.02 -15.37 1.54
N HIS A 5 15.17 -14.76 1.25
CA HIS A 5 15.24 -13.33 0.97
C HIS A 5 14.49 -13.12 -0.34
N THR A 6 13.21 -12.75 -0.25
CA THR A 6 12.41 -12.42 -1.43
C THR A 6 13.11 -11.28 -2.16
N ASP A 7 13.66 -11.58 -3.34
CA ASP A 7 14.25 -10.55 -4.19
C ASP A 7 13.13 -9.74 -4.83
N TYR A 8 12.98 -8.51 -4.36
CA TYR A 8 11.98 -7.58 -4.88
C TYR A 8 12.48 -6.81 -6.10
N GLN A 9 13.73 -6.98 -6.56
CA GLN A 9 14.28 -6.15 -7.63
C GLN A 9 13.50 -6.28 -8.94
N GLU A 10 13.07 -7.49 -9.30
CA GLU A 10 12.21 -7.70 -10.48
C GLU A 10 10.85 -7.01 -10.31
N THR A 11 10.25 -7.10 -9.11
CA THR A 11 8.99 -6.41 -8.78
C THR A 11 9.12 -4.90 -8.88
N ILE A 12 10.24 -4.33 -8.40
CA ILE A 12 10.55 -2.91 -8.49
C ILE A 12 10.70 -2.50 -9.96
N ASP A 13 11.48 -3.26 -10.73
CA ASP A 13 11.72 -2.96 -12.14
C ASP A 13 10.43 -2.96 -12.96
N ASP A 14 9.54 -3.92 -12.73
CA ASP A 14 8.27 -4.01 -13.41
C ASP A 14 7.35 -2.84 -13.04
N ALA A 15 7.30 -2.46 -11.76
CA ALA A 15 6.55 -1.28 -11.31
C ALA A 15 7.07 -0.01 -11.99
N LEU A 16 8.40 0.18 -12.03
CA LEU A 16 9.04 1.32 -12.69
C LEU A 16 8.71 1.36 -14.18
N ARG A 17 8.77 0.21 -14.87
CA ARG A 17 8.42 0.12 -16.30
C ARG A 17 6.95 0.47 -16.56
N ILE A 18 6.03 0.03 -15.71
CA ILE A 18 4.59 0.33 -15.85
C ILE A 18 4.35 1.84 -15.75
N VAL A 19 4.86 2.47 -14.67
CA VAL A 19 4.70 3.92 -14.45
C VAL A 19 5.37 4.71 -15.57
N TYR A 20 6.60 4.33 -15.94
CA TYR A 20 7.33 4.98 -17.02
C TYR A 20 6.61 4.87 -18.36
N SER A 21 6.09 3.69 -18.71
CA SER A 21 5.35 3.47 -19.96
C SER A 21 4.03 4.26 -20.01
N HIS A 22 3.38 4.49 -18.86
CA HIS A 22 2.21 5.36 -18.78
C HIS A 22 2.59 6.82 -19.01
N HIS A 23 3.63 7.31 -18.33
CA HIS A 23 4.12 8.67 -18.47
C HIS A 23 4.61 8.97 -19.89
N HIS A 24 5.39 8.06 -20.47
CA HIS A 24 5.90 8.17 -21.83
C HIS A 24 4.77 8.33 -22.84
N ARG A 25 3.71 7.50 -22.76
CA ARG A 25 2.53 7.62 -23.63
C ARG A 25 1.88 9.01 -23.55
N LEU A 26 1.87 9.63 -22.38
CA LEU A 26 1.31 10.97 -22.17
C LEU A 26 2.23 12.05 -22.77
N VAL A 27 3.53 12.00 -22.50
CA VAL A 27 4.51 12.96 -23.05
C VAL A 27 4.55 12.90 -24.57
N THR A 28 4.65 11.71 -25.16
CA THR A 28 4.67 11.53 -26.63
C THR A 28 3.44 12.15 -27.30
N ARG A 29 2.28 12.20 -26.62
CA ARG A 29 1.06 12.82 -27.16
C ARG A 29 0.99 14.34 -26.98
N LEU A 30 1.54 14.87 -25.90
CA LEU A 30 1.45 16.29 -25.57
C LEU A 30 2.61 17.09 -26.16
N PHE A 31 3.83 16.58 -26.00
CA PHE A 31 5.05 17.25 -26.43
C PHE A 31 6.17 16.24 -26.71
N PRO A 32 6.16 15.60 -27.89
CA PRO A 32 7.10 14.52 -28.22
C PRO A 32 8.57 14.97 -28.22
N GLU A 33 8.85 16.24 -28.46
CA GLU A 33 10.21 16.77 -28.46
C GLU A 33 10.84 16.86 -27.05
N ALA A 34 10.02 16.83 -25.98
CA ALA A 34 10.53 16.74 -24.61
C ALA A 34 10.84 15.29 -24.17
N GLU A 35 10.57 14.31 -25.02
CA GLU A 35 10.80 12.92 -24.69
C GLU A 35 12.31 12.65 -24.55
N ARG A 36 12.71 12.27 -23.34
CA ARG A 36 14.06 11.76 -23.07
C ARG A 36 13.94 10.33 -22.57
N PRO A 37 14.35 9.33 -23.36
CA PRO A 37 14.25 7.94 -22.92
C PRO A 37 15.14 7.72 -21.70
N LEU A 38 14.57 7.13 -20.65
CA LEU A 38 15.29 6.71 -19.45
C LEU A 38 15.52 5.20 -19.48
N ASP A 39 16.74 4.79 -19.12
CA ASP A 39 17.03 3.38 -18.87
C ASP A 39 16.59 2.94 -17.46
N ILE A 40 16.60 1.63 -17.22
CA ILE A 40 16.16 1.08 -15.93
C ILE A 40 17.04 1.52 -14.75
N GLN A 41 18.33 1.77 -14.96
CA GLN A 41 19.21 2.23 -13.89
C GLN A 41 18.89 3.67 -13.47
N GLN A 42 18.55 4.51 -14.45
CA GLN A 42 18.08 5.87 -14.20
C GLN A 42 16.73 5.88 -13.48
N LEU A 43 15.81 4.99 -13.84
CA LEU A 43 14.52 4.85 -13.14
C LEU A 43 14.71 4.40 -11.68
N ARG A 44 15.60 3.42 -11.45
CA ARG A 44 15.96 2.96 -10.09
C ARG A 44 16.59 4.07 -9.25
N ALA A 45 17.46 4.87 -9.85
CA ALA A 45 18.14 5.97 -9.17
C ALA A 45 17.22 7.18 -8.92
N GLY A 46 16.06 7.25 -9.59
CA GLY A 46 15.06 8.30 -9.43
C GLY A 46 14.25 8.18 -8.12
N PRO A 47 13.39 9.18 -7.81
CA PRO A 47 12.62 9.22 -6.56
C PRO A 47 11.75 7.97 -6.33
N LEU A 48 10.95 7.59 -7.32
CA LEU A 48 10.09 6.40 -7.24
C LEU A 48 10.91 5.12 -7.04
N GLY A 49 12.04 4.97 -7.74
CA GLY A 49 12.92 3.82 -7.60
C GLY A 49 13.50 3.71 -6.19
N ARG A 50 13.88 4.83 -5.57
CA ARG A 50 14.35 4.88 -4.18
C ARG A 50 13.25 4.56 -3.19
N ASP A 51 12.04 5.10 -3.39
CA ASP A 51 10.88 4.79 -2.53
C ASP A 51 10.57 3.29 -2.56
N LEU A 52 10.52 2.70 -3.74
CA LEU A 52 10.29 1.26 -3.92
C LEU A 52 11.41 0.42 -3.28
N ALA A 53 12.67 0.84 -3.40
CA ALA A 53 13.80 0.17 -2.76
C ALA A 53 13.73 0.22 -1.22
N ILE A 54 13.32 1.36 -0.65
CA ILE A 54 13.10 1.53 0.79
C ILE A 54 11.95 0.64 1.27
N LEU A 55 10.82 0.65 0.54
CA LEU A 55 9.67 -0.20 0.86
C LEU A 55 10.01 -1.69 0.77
N ALA A 56 10.83 -2.10 -0.20
CA ALA A 56 11.35 -3.46 -0.30
C ALA A 56 12.25 -3.85 0.88
N ALA A 57 13.16 -2.96 1.30
CA ALA A 57 14.01 -3.19 2.47
C ALA A 57 13.19 -3.28 3.78
N LEU A 58 12.17 -2.43 3.92
CA LEU A 58 11.20 -2.51 5.01
C LEU A 58 10.46 -3.85 4.98
N ALA A 59 9.93 -4.27 3.83
CA ALA A 59 9.22 -5.53 3.66
C ALA A 59 10.07 -6.76 4.01
N ARG A 60 11.38 -6.73 3.70
CA ARG A 60 12.35 -7.77 4.13
C ARG A 60 12.71 -7.69 5.61
N GLY A 61 12.42 -6.58 6.27
CA GLY A 61 12.80 -6.33 7.67
C GLY A 61 14.26 -5.91 7.84
N GLU A 62 14.91 -5.47 6.75
CA GLU A 62 16.30 -4.99 6.73
C GLU A 62 16.41 -3.52 7.17
N LEU A 63 15.29 -2.79 7.09
CA LEU A 63 15.18 -1.38 7.46
C LEU A 63 14.04 -1.18 8.45
N ARG A 64 14.10 -0.09 9.22
CA ARG A 64 12.99 0.44 10.01
C ARG A 64 12.87 1.94 9.75
N GLU A 65 11.66 2.40 9.49
CA GLU A 65 11.31 3.82 9.37
C GLU A 65 10.07 4.12 10.22
N PRO A 66 9.84 5.39 10.60
CA PRO A 66 8.56 5.82 11.15
C PRO A 66 7.39 5.41 10.25
N LYS A 67 6.32 4.92 10.86
CA LYS A 67 5.11 4.43 10.15
C LYS A 67 4.57 5.46 9.17
N GLU A 68 4.57 6.72 9.55
CA GLU A 68 4.06 7.84 8.75
C GLU A 68 4.80 7.94 7.41
N HIS A 69 6.13 7.78 7.41
CA HIS A 69 6.92 7.80 6.17
C HIS A 69 6.63 6.57 5.29
N VAL A 70 6.44 5.40 5.90
CA VAL A 70 6.10 4.18 5.14
C VAL A 70 4.73 4.31 4.46
N ILE A 71 3.75 4.89 5.17
CA ILE A 71 2.42 5.19 4.64
C ILE A 71 2.53 6.20 3.50
N GLU A 72 3.26 7.31 3.68
CA GLU A 72 3.42 8.35 2.66
C GLU A 72 4.10 7.83 1.37
N ARG A 73 5.16 7.03 1.51
CA ARG A 73 5.81 6.39 0.34
C ARG A 73 4.87 5.42 -0.36
N THR A 74 4.14 4.60 0.40
CA THR A 74 3.17 3.67 -0.18
C THR A 74 2.09 4.42 -0.93
N GLU A 75 1.57 5.49 -0.32
CA GLU A 75 0.56 6.36 -0.90
C GLU A 75 1.05 7.00 -2.21
N THR A 76 2.28 7.53 -2.23
CA THR A 76 2.90 8.08 -3.44
C THR A 76 2.95 7.07 -4.59
N VAL A 77 3.34 5.82 -4.30
CA VAL A 77 3.35 4.73 -5.30
C VAL A 77 1.96 4.45 -5.83
N LEU A 78 0.96 4.36 -4.95
CA LEU A 78 -0.44 4.10 -5.34
C LEU A 78 -1.02 5.24 -6.17
N GLN A 79 -0.73 6.49 -5.82
CA GLN A 79 -1.17 7.68 -6.56
C GLN A 79 -0.61 7.68 -7.98
N LEU A 80 0.68 7.35 -8.16
CA LEU A 80 1.30 7.27 -9.48
C LEU A 80 0.71 6.16 -10.36
N LEU A 81 0.22 5.08 -9.75
CA LEU A 81 -0.37 3.95 -10.47
C LEU A 81 -1.85 4.13 -10.78
N PHE A 82 -2.59 4.74 -9.86
CA PHE A 82 -4.06 4.67 -9.87
C PHE A 82 -4.76 6.02 -9.92
N TRP A 83 -4.09 7.15 -9.67
CA TRP A 83 -4.77 8.46 -9.63
C TRP A 83 -4.96 9.03 -11.03
N PRO A 84 -6.19 9.07 -11.56
CA PRO A 84 -6.45 9.64 -12.86
C PRO A 84 -6.41 11.17 -12.79
N PRO A 85 -6.00 11.86 -13.88
CA PRO A 85 -6.17 13.30 -13.97
C PRO A 85 -7.65 13.69 -13.75
N MET A 86 -7.87 14.78 -13.01
CA MET A 86 -9.21 15.33 -12.67
C MET A 86 -10.07 14.51 -11.69
N ALA A 87 -9.58 13.40 -11.15
CA ALA A 87 -10.30 12.70 -10.08
C ALA A 87 -10.00 13.32 -8.72
N GLU A 88 -11.00 13.47 -7.85
CA GLU A 88 -10.81 13.94 -6.47
C GLU A 88 -10.12 12.90 -5.58
N ASP A 89 -10.30 11.62 -5.88
CA ASP A 89 -9.68 10.47 -5.22
C ASP A 89 -9.45 9.34 -6.25
N TYR A 90 -8.74 8.29 -5.85
CA TYR A 90 -8.47 7.11 -6.66
C TYR A 90 -8.81 5.84 -5.88
N THR A 91 -9.16 4.76 -6.57
CA THR A 91 -9.43 3.45 -5.94
C THR A 91 -8.36 2.44 -6.31
N VAL A 92 -7.91 1.63 -5.34
CA VAL A 92 -6.99 0.52 -5.60
C VAL A 92 -7.79 -0.77 -5.77
N PRO A 93 -7.73 -1.45 -6.93
CA PRO A 93 -8.43 -2.71 -7.13
C PRO A 93 -7.96 -3.78 -6.13
N ARG A 94 -8.86 -4.61 -5.59
CA ARG A 94 -8.47 -5.68 -4.63
C ARG A 94 -7.41 -6.62 -5.20
N SER A 95 -7.52 -6.94 -6.49
CA SER A 95 -6.57 -7.81 -7.19
C SER A 95 -5.15 -7.25 -7.20
N PHE A 96 -4.96 -5.93 -7.08
CA PHE A 96 -3.63 -5.34 -6.98
C PHE A 96 -2.88 -5.85 -5.74
N TRP A 97 -3.56 -5.99 -4.61
CA TRP A 97 -2.93 -6.45 -3.36
C TRP A 97 -2.45 -7.90 -3.41
N GLU A 98 -2.90 -8.66 -4.41
CA GLU A 98 -2.41 -10.02 -4.68
C GLU A 98 -1.20 -10.06 -5.61
N THR A 99 -0.84 -8.94 -6.24
CA THR A 99 0.36 -8.85 -7.09
C THR A 99 1.64 -8.83 -6.24
N PRO A 100 2.82 -9.17 -6.82
CA PRO A 100 4.10 -9.06 -6.11
C PRO A 100 4.33 -7.67 -5.50
N LEU A 101 4.01 -6.60 -6.23
CA LEU A 101 4.12 -5.23 -5.72
C LEU A 101 3.15 -4.98 -4.57
N GLY A 102 1.88 -5.34 -4.74
CA GLY A 102 0.86 -5.16 -3.69
C GLY A 102 1.19 -5.90 -2.39
N ARG A 103 1.76 -7.11 -2.50
CA ARG A 103 2.23 -7.89 -1.34
C ARG A 103 3.46 -7.25 -0.69
N MET A 104 4.43 -6.79 -1.49
CA MET A 104 5.59 -6.05 -0.98
C MET A 104 5.16 -4.80 -0.19
N LEU A 105 4.25 -4.00 -0.74
CA LEU A 105 3.71 -2.81 -0.07
C LEU A 105 2.93 -3.17 1.21
N SER A 106 2.10 -4.21 1.16
CA SER A 106 1.36 -4.71 2.33
C SER A 106 2.30 -5.14 3.45
N MET A 107 3.37 -5.85 3.11
CA MET A 107 4.37 -6.32 4.06
C MET A 107 5.18 -5.17 4.66
N ALA A 108 5.56 -4.18 3.84
CA ALA A 108 6.23 -2.97 4.31
C ALA A 108 5.35 -2.21 5.32
N LYS A 109 4.07 -2.00 5.01
CA LYS A 109 3.11 -1.38 5.92
C LYS A 109 2.95 -2.19 7.21
N TYR A 110 2.77 -3.50 7.10
CA TYR A 110 2.63 -4.39 8.26
C TYR A 110 3.84 -4.27 9.21
N ARG A 111 5.06 -4.30 8.68
CA ARG A 111 6.28 -4.17 9.49
C ARG A 111 6.48 -2.78 10.10
N ALA A 112 5.85 -1.75 9.54
CA ALA A 112 5.87 -0.40 10.09
C ALA A 112 4.92 -0.23 11.28
N HIS A 113 3.91 -1.09 11.41
CA HIS A 113 2.98 -1.08 12.53
C HIS A 113 3.54 -1.81 13.77
N GLN A 114 3.21 -1.28 14.93
CA GLN A 114 3.37 -2.02 16.18
C GLN A 114 2.24 -3.04 16.34
N PRO A 115 2.47 -4.19 17.01
CA PRO A 115 1.41 -5.17 17.25
C PRO A 115 0.18 -4.60 17.97
N SER A 116 0.36 -3.59 18.85
CA SER A 116 -0.70 -2.89 19.56
C SER A 116 -1.53 -1.94 18.69
N GLU A 117 -1.10 -1.67 17.45
CA GLU A 117 -1.85 -0.84 16.50
C GLU A 117 -2.74 -1.68 15.58
N LEU A 118 -2.68 -3.01 15.69
CA LEU A 118 -3.30 -3.94 14.78
C LEU A 118 -4.25 -4.87 15.53
N VAL A 119 -5.42 -5.08 14.94
CA VAL A 119 -6.43 -5.99 15.49
C VAL A 119 -6.90 -6.95 14.42
N SER A 120 -7.07 -8.22 14.80
CA SER A 120 -7.58 -9.22 13.86
C SER A 120 -9.01 -8.90 13.44
N ILE A 121 -9.38 -9.27 12.22
CA ILE A 121 -10.74 -9.06 11.68
C ILE A 121 -11.82 -9.62 12.61
N GLY A 122 -11.60 -10.81 13.18
CA GLY A 122 -12.56 -11.42 14.09
C GLY A 122 -12.76 -10.61 15.37
N HIS A 123 -11.68 -10.06 15.92
CA HIS A 123 -11.74 -9.23 17.12
C HIS A 123 -12.32 -7.84 16.83
N ALA A 124 -12.03 -7.24 15.67
CA ALA A 124 -12.65 -6.00 15.23
C ALA A 124 -14.17 -6.16 15.07
N ALA A 125 -14.61 -7.25 14.43
CA ALA A 125 -16.03 -7.58 14.28
C ALA A 125 -16.74 -7.68 15.64
N GLN A 126 -16.13 -8.39 16.60
CA GLN A 126 -16.65 -8.51 17.97
C GLN A 126 -16.74 -7.15 18.66
N ARG A 127 -15.68 -6.32 18.61
CA ARG A 127 -15.67 -5.00 19.24
C ARG A 127 -16.74 -4.07 18.66
N LEU A 128 -16.89 -4.08 17.34
CA LEU A 128 -17.84 -3.21 16.62
C LEU A 128 -19.28 -3.75 16.63
N GLY A 129 -19.54 -4.92 17.23
CA GLY A 129 -20.86 -5.53 17.25
C GLY A 129 -21.38 -5.93 15.86
N VAL A 130 -20.49 -6.22 14.90
CA VAL A 130 -20.85 -6.54 13.52
C VAL A 130 -20.32 -7.91 13.07
N THR A 131 -20.74 -8.35 11.89
CA THR A 131 -20.23 -9.58 11.28
C THR A 131 -18.89 -9.34 10.56
N ARG A 132 -18.09 -10.40 10.35
CA ARG A 132 -16.84 -10.31 9.57
C ARG A 132 -17.05 -9.78 8.13
N PRO A 133 -18.10 -10.21 7.39
CA PRO A 133 -18.42 -9.60 6.09
C PRO A 133 -18.60 -8.08 6.14
N THR A 134 -19.17 -7.55 7.22
CA THR A 134 -19.30 -6.09 7.40
C THR A 134 -17.94 -5.41 7.53
N VAL A 135 -17.01 -6.02 8.28
CA VAL A 135 -15.63 -5.51 8.41
C VAL A 135 -14.92 -5.50 7.06
N TYR A 136 -15.02 -6.58 6.29
CA TYR A 136 -14.45 -6.63 4.93
C TYR A 136 -15.01 -5.50 4.05
N ARG A 137 -16.33 -5.32 4.05
CA ARG A 137 -16.97 -4.23 3.29
C ARG A 137 -16.43 -2.86 3.71
N TRP A 138 -16.22 -2.61 5.00
CA TRP A 138 -15.64 -1.35 5.47
C TRP A 138 -14.17 -1.16 5.10
N MET A 139 -13.39 -2.24 5.01
CA MET A 139 -12.04 -2.19 4.45
C MET A 139 -12.08 -1.80 2.96
N ASP A 140 -13.03 -2.35 2.20
CA ASP A 140 -13.20 -2.05 0.78
C ASP A 140 -13.65 -0.61 0.54
N GLU A 141 -14.50 -0.09 1.43
CA GLU A 141 -14.94 1.30 1.47
C GLU A 141 -13.87 2.26 2.04
N ARG A 142 -12.68 1.75 2.39
CA ARG A 142 -11.58 2.49 3.03
C ARG A 142 -11.95 3.18 4.35
N ARG A 143 -13.03 2.75 4.99
CA ARG A 143 -13.42 3.19 6.34
C ARG A 143 -12.57 2.55 7.43
N LEU A 144 -11.99 1.39 7.13
CA LEU A 144 -11.01 0.71 7.97
C LEU A 144 -9.73 0.49 7.18
N GLY A 145 -8.65 1.11 7.63
CA GLY A 145 -7.31 0.77 7.19
C GLY A 145 -6.98 -0.68 7.53
N TYR A 146 -6.27 -1.36 6.64
CA TYR A 146 -5.82 -2.72 6.87
C TYR A 146 -4.42 -2.95 6.32
N VAL A 147 -3.78 -3.98 6.89
CA VAL A 147 -2.48 -4.49 6.48
C VAL A 147 -2.51 -6.01 6.48
N ARG A 148 -1.68 -6.61 5.65
CA ARG A 148 -1.53 -8.05 5.55
C ARG A 148 -0.12 -8.45 5.94
N ASP A 149 -0.03 -9.41 6.84
CA ASP A 149 1.21 -10.13 7.09
C ASP A 149 1.34 -11.21 6.02
N GLU A 150 2.22 -10.97 5.04
CA GLU A 150 2.43 -11.89 3.92
C GLU A 150 3.08 -13.21 4.36
N MET A 151 3.75 -13.26 5.52
CA MET A 151 4.33 -14.50 6.02
C MET A 151 3.27 -15.47 6.55
N SER A 152 2.25 -14.95 7.25
CA SER A 152 1.17 -15.77 7.80
C SER A 152 -0.10 -15.78 6.95
N GLY A 153 -0.18 -14.90 5.94
CA GLY A 153 -1.38 -14.65 5.14
C GLY A 153 -2.49 -13.93 5.91
N ARG A 154 -2.25 -13.52 7.16
CA ARG A 154 -3.27 -12.92 8.03
C ARG A 154 -3.45 -11.43 7.72
N THR A 155 -4.70 -11.00 7.68
CA THR A 155 -5.06 -9.59 7.55
C THR A 155 -5.48 -9.02 8.90
N PHE A 156 -5.00 -7.81 9.18
CA PHE A 156 -5.29 -7.04 10.37
C PHE A 156 -5.88 -5.70 9.96
N VAL A 157 -6.79 -5.17 10.77
CA VAL A 157 -7.29 -3.80 10.63
C VAL A 157 -6.58 -2.89 11.63
N VAL A 158 -6.50 -1.60 11.29
CA VAL A 158 -5.86 -0.59 12.13
C VAL A 158 -6.75 -0.30 13.33
N GLN A 159 -6.19 -0.44 14.54
CA GLN A 159 -6.91 -0.30 15.80
C GLN A 159 -7.52 1.10 15.97
N ARG A 160 -6.81 2.14 15.56
CA ARG A 160 -7.30 3.54 15.63
C ARG A 160 -8.61 3.73 14.88
N ASP A 161 -8.77 3.09 13.73
CA ASP A 161 -9.96 3.24 12.90
C ASP A 161 -11.15 2.53 13.57
N VAL A 162 -10.90 1.35 14.15
CA VAL A 162 -11.89 0.64 14.97
C VAL A 162 -12.35 1.48 16.16
N GLU A 163 -11.42 2.16 16.84
CA GLU A 163 -11.73 3.03 17.98
C GLU A 163 -12.54 4.26 17.57
N SER A 164 -12.20 4.87 16.43
CA SER A 164 -12.92 6.02 15.88
C SER A 164 -14.36 5.64 15.53
N MET A 165 -14.56 4.48 14.88
CA MET A 165 -15.90 3.98 14.56
C MET A 165 -16.75 3.66 15.79
N LEU A 166 -16.13 3.20 16.90
CA LEU A 166 -16.84 2.98 18.16
C LEU A 166 -17.32 4.29 18.78
N GLN A 167 -16.48 5.33 18.72
CA GLN A 167 -16.84 6.66 19.22
C GLN A 167 -18.01 7.25 18.42
N ASP A 168 -17.99 7.11 17.09
CA ASP A 168 -19.08 7.56 16.23
C ASP A 168 -20.39 6.85 16.57
N GLN A 169 -20.39 5.52 16.76
CA GLN A 169 -21.61 4.75 17.11
C GLN A 169 -22.23 5.19 18.45
N ASN A 170 -21.39 5.51 19.43
CA ASN A 170 -21.86 5.96 20.74
C ASN A 170 -22.44 7.38 20.64
N ALA A 171 -21.84 8.27 19.83
CA ALA A 171 -22.33 9.63 19.64
C ALA A 171 -23.72 9.72 18.97
N PHE A 172 -24.16 8.67 18.27
CA PHE A 172 -25.51 8.59 17.68
C PHE A 172 -26.52 7.81 18.54
N SER A 173 -26.09 7.25 19.67
CA SER A 173 -26.93 6.46 20.58
C SER A 173 -27.35 7.21 21.85
N ASP A 174 -26.79 8.41 22.07
CA ASP A 174 -27.17 9.37 23.11
C ASP A 174 -28.05 10.50 22.54
#